data_AF-A0A0F9DND0-F1
#
_entry.id   AF-A0A0F9DND0-F1
#
_cell.length_a   1.000
_cell.length_b   1.000
_cell.length_c   1.000
_cell.angle_alpha   90.00
_cell.angle_beta   90.00
_cell.angle_gamma   90.00
#
_symmetry.space_group_name_H-M   'P 1'
#
loop_
_entity.id
_entity.type
_entity.pdbx_description
1 polymer ?
#
loop_
_entity_poly.entity_id
_entity_poly.type
_entity_poly.pdbx_seq_one_letter_code
_entity_poly.pdbx_strand_id
1 'polypeptide(L)'
;MDKELFSVSPVRNLPPFATAPHPLPGTLTAGNLETMFCTEDTIAAISTSAGAAPRAIVRLSGPDAISIAARLFTSAAGDITELRGFRGLDGLVRLASR
;
A
#
# COMPACT_ATOMS: atom_id res chain seq x y z
N MET A 1 -40.87 -1.75 0.89
CA MET A 1 -39.80 -1.18 1.76
C MET A 1 -38.66 -2.16 1.70
N ASP A 2 -37.95 -2.03 0.59
CA ASP A 2 -37.29 -3.11 -0.11
C ASP A 2 -35.85 -3.22 0.37
N LYS A 3 -35.50 -4.40 0.88
CA LYS A 3 -34.13 -4.75 1.29
C LYS A 3 -33.49 -5.47 0.11
N GLU A 4 -32.85 -4.72 -0.77
CA GLU A 4 -31.95 -5.28 -1.78
C GLU A 4 -30.79 -5.99 -1.05
N LEU A 5 -30.87 -7.32 -1.02
CA LEU A 5 -29.80 -8.22 -0.60
C LEU A 5 -28.62 -8.04 -1.58
N PHE A 6 -27.54 -7.39 -1.14
CA PHE A 6 -26.25 -7.60 -1.78
C PHE A 6 -25.77 -9.02 -1.48
N SER A 7 -26.11 -9.94 -2.38
CA SER A 7 -25.56 -11.29 -2.43
C SER A 7 -24.07 -11.21 -2.77
N VAL A 8 -23.21 -11.37 -1.77
CA VAL A 8 -21.78 -11.61 -1.99
C VAL A 8 -21.66 -13.06 -2.45
N SER A 9 -21.56 -13.26 -3.76
CA SER A 9 -21.23 -14.57 -4.32
C SER A 9 -19.91 -15.05 -3.70
N PRO A 10 -19.85 -16.24 -3.09
CA PRO A 10 -18.58 -16.81 -2.67
C PRO A 10 -17.72 -16.97 -3.93
N VAL A 11 -16.47 -16.49 -3.89
CA VAL A 11 -15.46 -16.79 -4.92
C VAL A 11 -15.25 -18.30 -4.89
N ARG A 12 -16.04 -19.02 -5.68
CA ARG A 12 -15.95 -20.45 -5.87
C ARG A 12 -14.87 -20.70 -6.90
N ASN A 13 -13.82 -21.39 -6.45
CA ASN A 13 -12.78 -22.04 -7.25
C ASN A 13 -11.92 -21.10 -8.12
N LEU A 14 -10.91 -20.47 -7.49
CA LEU A 14 -9.64 -20.26 -8.20
C LEU A 14 -8.94 -21.63 -8.31
N PRO A 15 -8.44 -22.04 -9.48
CA PRO A 15 -7.69 -23.29 -9.59
C PRO A 15 -6.39 -23.21 -8.76
N PRO A 16 -5.96 -24.30 -8.10
CA PRO A 16 -4.58 -24.38 -7.61
C PRO A 16 -3.69 -24.31 -8.85
N PHE A 17 -2.75 -23.36 -8.86
CA PHE A 17 -1.68 -23.16 -9.84
C PHE A 17 -1.78 -24.10 -11.06
N ALA A 18 -2.42 -23.62 -12.13
CA ALA A 18 -2.68 -24.40 -13.32
C ALA A 18 -1.37 -24.99 -13.90
N THR A 19 -1.18 -26.30 -13.76
CA THR A 19 -0.15 -27.05 -14.46
C THR A 19 -0.69 -27.47 -15.82
N ALA A 20 -0.48 -26.65 -16.84
CA ALA A 20 -0.58 -27.07 -18.24
C ALA A 20 0.73 -26.68 -18.97
N PRO A 21 1.31 -27.54 -19.83
CA PRO A 21 2.58 -27.28 -20.47
C PRO A 21 2.37 -26.30 -21.63
N HIS A 22 2.52 -25.00 -21.35
CA HIS A 22 2.54 -23.94 -22.37
C HIS A 22 3.98 -23.81 -22.93
N PRO A 23 4.18 -23.59 -24.25
CA PRO A 23 5.51 -23.57 -24.86
C PRO A 23 6.39 -22.51 -24.22
N LEU A 24 7.63 -22.88 -23.89
CA LEU A 24 8.62 -22.02 -23.23
C LEU A 24 8.83 -20.73 -24.04
N PRO A 25 8.34 -19.56 -23.57
CA PRO A 25 8.64 -18.30 -24.22
C PRO A 25 9.96 -17.79 -23.64
N GLY A 26 11.04 -18.01 -24.39
CA GLY A 26 12.25 -17.19 -24.34
C GLY A 26 13.21 -17.46 -23.19
N THR A 27 14.39 -17.96 -23.55
CA THR A 27 15.64 -17.55 -22.90
C THR A 27 15.58 -16.03 -22.68
N LEU A 28 15.81 -15.57 -21.46
CA LEU A 28 15.92 -14.15 -21.12
C LEU A 28 17.19 -13.58 -21.77
N THR A 29 17.15 -13.32 -23.08
CA THR A 29 18.15 -12.49 -23.75
C THR A 29 17.95 -11.07 -23.24
N ALA A 30 19.03 -10.37 -22.88
CA ALA A 30 19.05 -9.08 -22.17
C ALA A 30 18.13 -7.92 -22.67
N GLY A 31 17.34 -8.10 -23.73
CA GLY A 31 16.38 -7.14 -24.27
C GLY A 31 14.93 -7.23 -23.75
N ASN A 32 14.56 -8.17 -22.86
CA ASN A 32 13.21 -8.31 -22.30
C ASN A 32 13.10 -8.02 -20.78
N LEU A 33 14.08 -7.33 -20.20
CA LEU A 33 14.11 -6.87 -18.81
C LEU A 33 13.33 -5.56 -18.57
N GLU A 34 12.72 -4.97 -19.60
CA GLU A 34 12.00 -3.69 -19.53
C GLU A 34 10.52 -3.83 -19.15
N THR A 35 10.24 -4.68 -18.17
CA THR A 35 9.11 -4.43 -17.28
C THR A 35 9.56 -4.67 -15.85
N MET A 36 10.72 -4.12 -15.52
CA MET A 36 10.98 -3.71 -14.14
C MET A 36 9.86 -2.75 -13.75
N PHE A 37 8.99 -3.16 -12.83
CA PHE A 37 8.15 -2.21 -12.12
C PHE A 37 9.07 -1.12 -11.56
N CYS A 38 8.86 0.12 -11.98
CA CYS A 38 9.56 1.27 -11.40
C CYS A 38 9.18 1.31 -9.91
N THR A 39 10.03 0.74 -9.06
CA THR A 39 9.80 0.62 -7.61
C THR A 39 10.30 1.86 -6.85
N GLU A 40 10.73 2.88 -7.58
CA GLU A 40 11.23 4.12 -7.00
C GLU A 40 10.10 5.06 -6.56
N ASP A 41 8.87 4.82 -7.00
CA ASP A 41 7.73 5.64 -6.58
C ASP A 41 7.36 5.37 -5.12
N THR A 42 7.05 6.45 -4.41
CA THR A 42 6.47 6.34 -3.07
C THR A 42 4.96 6.18 -3.15
N ILE A 43 4.45 5.07 -2.62
CA ILE A 43 3.03 4.72 -2.58
C ILE A 43 2.42 4.95 -1.20
N ALA A 44 1.10 5.12 -1.16
CA ALA A 44 0.31 5.21 0.06
C ALA A 44 -0.89 4.26 0.01
N ALA A 45 -1.27 3.66 1.14
CA ALA A 45 -2.45 2.80 1.23
C ALA A 45 -3.13 2.89 2.59
N ILE A 46 -4.47 2.85 2.59
CA ILE A 46 -5.25 2.60 3.81
C ILE A 46 -5.06 1.12 4.18
N SER A 47 -4.46 0.88 5.34
CA SER A 47 -4.13 -0.46 5.83
C SER A 47 -5.16 -1.04 6.82
N THR A 48 -6.18 -0.25 7.16
CA THR A 48 -7.34 -0.67 7.97
C THR A 48 -8.55 -0.96 7.08
N SER A 49 -9.52 -1.73 7.59
CA SER A 49 -10.81 -1.95 6.91
C SER A 49 -11.55 -0.63 6.67
N ALA A 50 -12.35 -0.59 5.60
CA ALA A 50 -13.25 0.52 5.35
C ALA A 50 -14.36 0.60 6.41
N GLY A 51 -14.85 1.81 6.68
CA GLY A 51 -15.92 2.08 7.64
C GLY A 51 -15.49 2.99 8.79
N ALA A 52 -16.45 3.35 9.64
CA ALA A 52 -16.21 4.19 10.80
C ALA A 52 -15.50 3.39 11.90
N ALA A 53 -14.40 3.92 12.41
CA ALA A 53 -13.63 3.32 13.50
C ALA A 53 -12.96 4.42 14.35
N PRO A 54 -12.62 4.14 15.63
CA PRO A 54 -11.88 5.08 16.47
C PRO A 54 -10.48 5.42 15.94
N ARG A 55 -9.90 4.54 15.12
CA ARG A 55 -8.55 4.68 14.55
C ARG A 55 -8.50 4.11 13.14
N ALA A 56 -7.64 4.70 12.32
CA ALA A 56 -7.30 4.22 10.98
C ALA A 56 -5.77 4.20 10.82
N ILE A 57 -5.27 3.36 9.90
CA ILE A 57 -3.84 3.30 9.58
C ILE A 57 -3.64 3.59 8.10
N VAL A 58 -2.77 4.54 7.81
CA VAL A 58 -2.26 4.82 6.46
C VAL A 58 -0.79 4.44 6.43
N ARG A 59 -0.40 3.60 5.47
CA ARG A 59 0.98 3.16 5.27
C ARG A 59 1.58 3.86 4.06
N LEU A 60 2.78 4.40 4.22
CA LEU A 60 3.62 4.93 3.15
C LEU A 60 4.76 3.95 2.89
N SER A 61 5.15 3.76 1.63
CA SER A 61 6.28 2.90 1.25
C SER A 61 6.98 3.48 0.03
N GLY A 62 8.31 3.60 0.11
CA GLY A 62 9.15 4.15 -0.96
C GLY A 62 10.17 5.15 -0.42
N PRO A 63 11.07 5.65 -1.29
CA PRO A 63 12.20 6.50 -0.90
C PRO A 63 11.77 7.83 -0.24
N ASP A 64 10.63 8.39 -0.64
CA ASP A 64 10.14 9.68 -0.12
C ASP A 64 9.16 9.55 1.05
N ALA A 65 8.89 8.34 1.55
CA ALA A 65 7.85 8.10 2.56
C ALA A 65 8.02 8.97 3.81
N ILE A 66 9.25 9.05 4.34
CA ILE A 66 9.56 9.86 5.52
C ILE A 66 9.51 11.36 5.19
N SER A 67 10.06 11.77 4.05
CA SER A 67 10.03 13.17 3.60
C SER A 67 8.59 13.69 3.41
N ILE A 68 7.71 12.86 2.84
CA ILE A 68 6.29 13.18 2.70
C ILE A 68 5.63 13.30 4.07
N ALA A 69 5.87 12.34 4.98
CA ALA A 69 5.32 12.37 6.33
C ALA A 69 5.80 13.59 7.14
N ALA A 70 7.09 13.93 7.06
CA ALA A 70 7.69 15.06 7.77
C ALA A 70 7.08 16.42 7.38
N ARG A 71 6.58 16.57 6.15
CA ARG A 71 5.89 17.81 5.73
C ARG A 71 4.49 17.98 6.33
N LEU A 72 3.82 16.88 6.68
CA LEU A 72 2.42 16.88 7.09
C LEU A 72 2.23 16.60 8.59
N PHE A 73 3.17 15.88 9.19
CA PHE A 73 3.13 15.47 10.58
C PHE A 73 3.94 16.43 11.45
N THR A 74 3.31 16.90 12.52
CA THR A 74 3.97 17.64 13.59
C THR A 74 3.97 16.78 14.85
N SER A 75 5.14 16.33 15.28
CA SER A 75 5.34 15.57 16.51
C SER A 75 5.13 16.44 17.75
N ALA A 76 4.69 15.82 18.85
CA ALA A 76 4.69 16.46 20.17
C ALA A 76 6.10 16.53 20.78
N ALA A 77 6.97 15.57 20.43
CA ALA A 77 8.37 15.52 20.81
C ALA A 77 9.18 14.71 19.77
N GLY A 78 10.44 15.10 19.55
CA GLY A 78 11.35 14.44 18.59
C GLY A 78 11.06 14.77 17.12
N ASP A 79 11.87 14.24 16.20
CA ASP A 79 11.71 14.43 14.75
C ASP A 79 11.46 13.08 14.06
N ILE A 80 10.46 13.02 13.17
CA ILE A 80 10.13 11.81 12.41
C ILE A 80 11.27 11.36 11.48
N THR A 81 12.12 12.29 11.03
CA THR A 81 13.28 11.99 10.19
C THR A 81 14.39 11.27 10.95
N GLU A 82 14.38 11.31 12.28
CA GLU A 82 15.32 10.61 13.15
C GLU A 82 14.84 9.20 13.55
N LEU A 83 13.60 8.84 13.23
CA LEU A 83 13.09 7.52 13.54
C LEU A 83 13.83 6.42 12.79
N ARG A 84 14.14 5.34 13.49
CA ARG A 84 14.77 4.13 12.95
C ARG A 84 14.06 2.90 13.49
N GLY A 85 14.06 1.82 12.70
CA GLY A 85 13.47 0.54 13.09
C GLY A 85 11.98 0.64 13.45
N PHE A 86 11.54 -0.18 14.40
CA PHE A 86 10.15 -0.27 14.85
C PHE A 86 9.87 0.71 16.00
N ARG A 87 9.84 2.00 15.68
CA ARG A 87 9.54 3.10 16.63
C ARG A 87 8.37 3.94 16.13
N GLY A 88 7.79 4.74 17.01
CA GLY A 88 6.71 5.67 16.68
C GLY A 88 6.83 6.99 17.45
N LEU A 89 6.21 8.03 16.92
CA LEU A 89 5.98 9.32 17.59
C LEU A 89 4.50 9.63 17.57
N ASP A 90 4.04 10.31 18.62
CA ASP A 90 2.71 10.88 18.67
C ASP A 90 2.74 12.33 18.19
N GLY A 91 1.66 12.76 17.53
CA GLY A 91 1.58 14.09 16.95
C GLY A 91 0.30 14.31 16.15
N LEU A 92 0.25 15.41 15.42
CA LEU A 92 -0.89 15.81 14.60
C LEU A 92 -0.50 15.83 13.13
N VAL A 93 -1.35 15.26 12.29
CA VAL A 93 -1.24 15.41 10.84
C VAL A 93 -2.09 16.60 10.41
N ARG A 94 -1.49 17.56 9.72
CA ARG A 94 -2.20 18.68 9.09
C ARG A 94 -2.27 18.43 7.60
N LEU A 95 -3.48 18.27 7.09
CA LEU A 95 -3.72 18.26 5.66
C LEU A 95 -3.55 19.70 5.15
N ALA A 96 -2.79 19.89 4.08
CA ALA A 96 -2.70 21.18 3.43
C ALA A 96 -4.12 21.62 3.03
N SER A 97 -4.58 22.75 3.58
CA SER A 97 -5.84 23.37 3.17
C SER A 97 -5.73 23.73 1.69
N ARG A 98 -6.59 23.13 0.88
CA ARG A 98 -6.73 23.44 -0.54
C ARG A 98 -7.20 24.88 -0.73
#